data_AF-A0A4D6KK54-F1
#
_entry.id   AF-A0A4D6KK54-F1
#
_cell.length_a   1.000
_cell.length_b   1.000
_cell.length_c   1.000
_cell.angle_alpha   90.00
_cell.angle_beta   90.00
_cell.angle_gamma   90.00
#
_symmetry.space_group_name_H-M   'P 1'
#
loop_
_entity.id
_entity.type
_entity.pdbx_description
1 polymer ?
#
loop_
_entity_poly.entity_id
_entity_poly.type
_entity_poly.pdbx_seq_one_letter_code
_entity_poly.pdbx_strand_id
1 'polypeptide(L)'
;MTELLKKAKNAYHREGPTGIVNGGLDLLLSTSTSAYCKKKSIEQNWYIKRLNEKGLGTPLNRSILTRKKSSNTVFILGSGSSINRISEEEWDVIDNHDSMGLNRWPIHDFSPTYLVFEIPSLNAGQEIRKQYWELLDMKKRDYEETQLILKDVDRFFHTSSVDAVPDWFTTGIMLSPDIELPPLFGDSRERFRTVLRYLDNQNYLTQDGRINQLFKKRGSVSYTLFLATVLGYDRIVLCGVDMVDSKYFWDERRGQLNEEDIPIPEPNMERNPEEVHKTNDASRQGIPLEQIIYDIDEELLRPNGIELYTETKRSALHPKVPHFEVQ
;
A
#
# COMPACT_ATOMS: atom_id res chain seq x y z
N MET A 1 -0.95 -16.68 -35.72
CA MET A 1 -0.12 -17.92 -35.63
C MET A 1 1.33 -17.69 -36.08
N THR A 2 1.57 -16.98 -37.18
CA THR A 2 2.90 -16.69 -37.76
C THR A 2 3.83 -15.87 -36.85
N GLU A 3 3.31 -14.89 -36.12
CA GLU A 3 4.13 -14.03 -35.25
C GLU A 3 4.58 -14.73 -33.95
N LEU A 4 3.70 -15.55 -33.36
CA LEU A 4 4.04 -16.39 -32.20
C LEU A 4 5.12 -17.42 -32.54
N LEU A 5 5.00 -18.03 -33.73
CA LEU A 5 6.02 -18.96 -34.24
C LEU A 5 7.37 -18.25 -34.43
N LYS A 6 7.36 -16.99 -34.89
CA LYS A 6 8.56 -16.15 -35.05
C LYS A 6 9.18 -15.81 -33.68
N LYS A 7 8.37 -15.41 -32.69
CA LYS A 7 8.84 -15.15 -31.31
C LYS A 7 9.43 -16.41 -30.66
N ALA A 8 8.76 -17.55 -30.80
CA ALA A 8 9.26 -18.83 -30.27
C ALA A 8 10.56 -19.27 -30.94
N LYS A 9 10.68 -19.15 -32.28
CA LYS A 9 11.94 -19.43 -33.01
C LYS A 9 13.08 -18.52 -32.54
N ASN A 10 12.82 -17.22 -32.38
CA ASN A 10 13.83 -16.28 -31.90
C ASN A 10 14.27 -16.58 -30.46
N ALA A 11 13.34 -16.92 -29.57
CA ALA A 11 13.65 -17.32 -28.20
C ALA A 11 14.47 -18.61 -28.15
N TYR A 12 14.13 -19.60 -29.00
CA TYR A 12 14.90 -20.83 -29.15
C TYR A 12 16.33 -20.58 -29.62
N HIS A 13 16.51 -19.71 -30.63
CA HIS A 13 17.84 -19.39 -31.12
C HIS A 13 18.72 -18.67 -30.08
N ARG A 14 18.12 -17.95 -29.13
CA ARG A 14 18.86 -17.27 -28.06
C ARG A 14 19.20 -18.17 -26.87
N GLU A 15 18.22 -18.93 -26.39
CA GLU A 15 18.27 -19.59 -25.07
C GLU A 15 17.79 -21.06 -25.12
N GLY A 16 17.63 -21.63 -26.32
CA GLY A 16 17.19 -23.01 -26.51
C GLY A 16 15.77 -23.27 -26.01
N PRO A 17 15.46 -24.52 -25.60
CA PRO A 17 14.15 -24.90 -25.07
C PRO A 17 13.70 -24.03 -23.88
N THR A 18 14.64 -23.64 -23.01
CA THR A 18 14.38 -22.76 -21.85
C THR A 18 13.85 -21.40 -22.30
N GLY A 19 14.42 -20.84 -23.37
CA GLY A 19 13.93 -19.59 -23.98
C GLY A 19 12.49 -19.69 -24.49
N ILE A 20 12.11 -20.80 -25.11
CA ILE A 20 10.72 -21.02 -25.56
C ILE A 20 9.78 -21.08 -24.34
N VAL A 21 10.16 -21.82 -23.30
CA VAL A 21 9.35 -21.98 -22.09
C VAL A 21 9.18 -20.63 -21.39
N ASN A 22 10.26 -19.87 -21.20
CA ASN A 22 10.22 -18.55 -20.58
C ASN A 22 9.39 -17.57 -21.43
N GLY A 23 9.62 -17.51 -22.74
CA GLY A 23 8.85 -16.63 -23.63
C GLY A 23 7.36 -17.00 -23.71
N GLY A 24 7.03 -18.30 -23.63
CA GLY A 24 5.65 -18.79 -23.57
C GLY A 24 4.98 -18.44 -22.23
N LEU A 25 5.73 -18.56 -21.12
CA LEU A 25 5.27 -18.14 -19.80
C LEU A 25 5.05 -16.62 -19.75
N ASP A 26 5.99 -15.83 -20.26
CA ASP A 26 5.86 -14.37 -20.35
C ASP A 26 4.64 -13.97 -21.18
N LEU A 27 4.40 -14.66 -22.30
CA LEU A 27 3.19 -14.47 -23.09
C LEU A 27 1.92 -14.82 -22.30
N LEU A 28 1.89 -15.96 -21.61
CA LEU A 28 0.73 -16.37 -20.81
C LEU A 28 0.44 -15.35 -19.70
N LEU A 29 1.48 -14.96 -18.96
CA LEU A 29 1.35 -13.98 -17.88
C LEU A 29 0.92 -12.63 -18.42
N SER A 30 1.46 -12.23 -19.58
CA SER A 30 1.04 -11.01 -20.26
C SER A 30 -0.26 -11.12 -21.03
N THR A 31 -1.00 -12.25 -20.95
CA THR A 31 -2.33 -12.42 -21.58
C THR A 31 -3.44 -12.89 -20.64
N SER A 32 -3.10 -13.26 -19.40
CA SER A 32 -4.05 -13.81 -18.43
C SER A 32 -3.84 -13.22 -17.04
N THR A 33 -4.80 -12.38 -16.61
CA THR A 33 -4.85 -11.85 -15.24
C THR A 33 -4.83 -12.97 -14.20
N SER A 34 -5.56 -14.06 -14.45
CA SER A 34 -5.60 -15.23 -13.56
C SER A 34 -4.23 -15.87 -13.40
N ALA A 35 -3.54 -16.15 -14.51
CA ALA A 35 -2.22 -16.77 -14.49
C ALA A 35 -1.19 -15.87 -13.79
N TYR A 36 -1.26 -14.56 -14.05
CA TYR A 36 -0.43 -13.57 -13.39
C TYR A 36 -0.64 -13.56 -11.87
N CYS A 37 -1.88 -13.40 -11.40
CA CYS A 37 -2.20 -13.35 -9.98
C CYS A 37 -1.77 -14.64 -9.28
N LYS A 38 -2.02 -15.80 -9.90
CA LYS A 38 -1.60 -17.09 -9.35
C LYS A 38 -0.08 -17.20 -9.21
N LYS A 39 0.69 -16.82 -10.24
CA LYS A 39 2.16 -16.82 -10.16
C LYS A 39 2.65 -15.89 -9.05
N LYS A 40 2.14 -14.65 -9.01
CA LYS A 40 2.53 -13.67 -8.00
C LYS A 40 2.15 -14.07 -6.58
N SER A 41 0.99 -14.69 -6.39
CA SER A 41 0.60 -15.25 -5.10
C SER A 41 1.56 -16.34 -4.63
N ILE A 42 1.99 -17.25 -5.52
CA ILE A 42 2.97 -18.28 -5.19
C ILE A 42 4.31 -17.65 -4.80
N GLU A 43 4.80 -16.67 -5.57
CA GLU A 43 6.03 -15.93 -5.28
C GLU A 43 5.96 -15.24 -3.91
N GLN A 44 4.90 -14.48 -3.63
CA GLN A 44 4.75 -13.77 -2.37
C GLN A 44 4.64 -14.70 -1.17
N ASN A 45 3.84 -15.77 -1.28
CA ASN A 45 3.73 -16.76 -0.21
C ASN A 45 5.05 -17.51 0.05
N TRP A 46 5.91 -17.66 -0.97
CA TRP A 46 7.26 -18.17 -0.78
C TRP A 46 8.11 -17.22 0.07
N TYR A 47 8.12 -15.91 -0.23
CA TYR A 47 8.86 -14.92 0.56
C TYR A 47 8.36 -14.88 2.01
N ILE A 48 7.05 -14.83 2.22
CA ILE A 48 6.43 -14.85 3.55
C ILE A 48 6.88 -16.09 4.33
N LYS A 49 6.81 -17.27 3.70
CA LYS A 49 7.24 -18.51 4.35
C LYS A 49 8.72 -18.43 4.76
N ARG A 50 9.60 -17.93 3.89
CA ARG A 50 11.04 -17.81 4.20
C ARG A 50 11.33 -16.80 5.30
N LEU A 51 10.62 -15.69 5.34
CA LEU A 51 10.77 -14.69 6.41
C LEU A 51 10.26 -15.25 7.74
N ASN A 52 9.10 -15.91 7.74
CA ASN A 52 8.56 -16.57 8.93
C ASN A 52 9.47 -17.70 9.45
N GLU A 53 10.07 -18.51 8.57
CA GLU A 53 11.09 -19.52 8.92
C GLU A 53 12.35 -18.90 9.56
N LYS A 54 12.66 -17.64 9.24
CA LYS A 54 13.75 -16.87 9.85
C LYS A 54 13.31 -16.14 11.13
N GLY A 55 12.10 -16.37 11.61
CA GLY A 55 11.57 -15.76 12.84
C GLY A 55 10.92 -14.38 12.64
N LEU A 56 10.70 -13.93 11.40
CA LEU A 56 10.04 -12.65 11.14
C LEU A 56 8.55 -12.82 10.83
N GLY A 57 7.73 -12.27 11.70
CA GLY A 57 6.30 -12.02 11.51
C GLY A 57 5.47 -13.28 11.26
N THR A 58 4.17 -13.09 11.04
CA THR A 58 3.26 -14.16 10.64
C THR A 58 2.56 -13.79 9.33
N PRO A 59 2.05 -14.75 8.55
CA PRO A 59 1.26 -14.43 7.35
C PRO A 59 0.04 -13.58 7.70
N LEU A 60 -0.28 -12.60 6.84
CA LEU A 60 -1.46 -11.75 7.00
C LEU A 60 -2.74 -12.57 7.17
N ASN A 61 -3.50 -12.29 8.23
CA ASN A 61 -4.66 -13.08 8.61
C ASN A 61 -5.85 -12.18 8.94
N ARG A 62 -6.89 -12.27 8.11
CA ARG A 62 -8.13 -11.51 8.27
C ARG A 62 -8.76 -11.75 9.64
N SER A 63 -8.80 -12.97 10.14
CA SER A 63 -9.49 -13.24 11.41
C SER A 63 -8.80 -12.61 12.62
N ILE A 64 -7.50 -12.32 12.52
CA ILE A 64 -6.78 -11.58 13.55
C ILE A 64 -7.03 -10.08 13.37
N LEU A 65 -6.96 -9.57 12.14
CA LEU A 65 -7.24 -8.16 11.83
C LEU A 65 -8.67 -7.77 12.23
N THR A 66 -9.68 -8.57 11.86
CA THR A 66 -11.09 -8.27 12.15
C THR A 66 -11.43 -8.37 13.64
N ARG A 67 -10.57 -8.97 14.48
CA ARG A 67 -10.75 -8.91 15.96
C ARG A 67 -10.33 -7.57 16.55
N LYS A 68 -9.48 -6.81 15.85
CA LYS A 68 -9.10 -5.45 16.21
C LYS A 68 -10.08 -4.41 15.65
N LYS A 69 -10.82 -4.76 14.59
CA LYS A 69 -11.88 -3.92 14.02
C LYS A 69 -12.93 -3.58 15.09
N SER A 70 -13.15 -2.30 15.33
CA SER A 70 -14.13 -1.78 16.30
C SER A 70 -15.28 -1.03 15.64
N SER A 71 -15.12 -0.61 14.38
CA SER A 71 -16.11 0.19 13.65
C SER A 71 -16.27 -0.26 12.20
N ASN A 72 -17.38 0.12 11.57
CA ASN A 72 -17.58 -0.06 10.13
C ASN A 72 -16.98 1.06 9.28
N THR A 73 -16.48 2.13 9.90
CA THR A 73 -15.71 3.18 9.23
C THR A 73 -14.22 3.01 9.51
N VAL A 74 -13.39 3.19 8.49
CA VAL A 74 -11.93 3.28 8.64
C VAL A 74 -11.38 4.58 8.07
N PHE A 75 -10.53 5.24 8.84
CA PHE A 75 -9.76 6.42 8.41
C PHE A 75 -8.37 5.99 7.92
N ILE A 76 -8.08 6.20 6.64
CA ILE A 76 -6.75 5.95 6.07
C ILE A 76 -5.91 7.21 6.20
N LEU A 77 -4.86 7.14 7.01
CA LEU A 77 -4.02 8.25 7.40
C LEU A 77 -2.76 8.30 6.50
N GLY A 78 -2.84 9.18 5.50
CA GLY A 78 -1.78 9.50 4.55
C GLY A 78 -0.71 10.41 5.16
N SER A 79 0.11 11.02 4.30
CA SER A 79 1.21 11.88 4.76
C SER A 79 1.05 13.34 4.37
N GLY A 80 -0.01 13.71 3.65
CA GLY A 80 -0.24 15.07 3.14
C GLY A 80 -0.35 16.10 4.25
N SER A 81 -0.02 17.35 3.92
CA SER A 81 -0.05 18.48 4.86
C SER A 81 -1.44 18.82 5.41
N SER A 82 -2.54 18.34 4.78
CA SER A 82 -3.88 18.55 5.33
C SER A 82 -4.09 17.96 6.72
N ILE A 83 -3.29 16.96 7.11
CA ILE A 83 -3.32 16.37 8.46
C ILE A 83 -3.19 17.44 9.55
N ASN A 84 -2.38 18.49 9.32
CA ASN A 84 -2.20 19.60 10.27
C ASN A 84 -3.42 20.52 10.38
N ARG A 85 -4.48 20.28 9.61
CA ARG A 85 -5.70 21.08 9.58
C ARG A 85 -6.89 20.37 10.21
N ILE A 86 -6.75 19.08 10.53
CA ILE A 86 -7.76 18.29 11.25
C ILE A 86 -7.92 18.89 12.65
N SER A 87 -9.14 19.28 13.01
CA SER A 87 -9.47 19.87 14.31
C SER A 87 -9.41 18.83 15.44
N GLU A 88 -9.43 19.28 16.69
CA GLU A 88 -9.49 18.38 17.85
C GLU A 88 -10.77 17.51 17.80
N GLU A 89 -11.91 18.10 17.45
CA GLU A 89 -13.17 17.36 17.32
C GLU A 89 -13.13 16.33 16.17
N GLU A 90 -12.46 16.64 15.06
CA GLU A 90 -12.27 15.69 13.97
C GLU A 90 -11.32 14.55 14.40
N TRP A 91 -10.26 14.85 15.17
CA TRP A 91 -9.40 13.83 15.75
C TRP A 91 -10.13 12.93 16.75
N ASP A 92 -11.03 13.49 17.57
CA ASP A 92 -11.88 12.70 18.47
C ASP A 92 -12.75 11.71 17.68
N VAL A 93 -13.27 12.12 16.52
CA VAL A 93 -14.03 11.22 15.63
C VAL A 93 -13.13 10.12 15.08
N ILE A 94 -11.93 10.45 14.62
CA ILE A 94 -10.96 9.47 14.09
C ILE A 94 -10.57 8.47 15.18
N ASP A 95 -10.33 8.92 16.41
CA ASP A 95 -9.94 8.08 17.56
C ASP A 95 -11.05 7.11 17.99
N ASN A 96 -12.32 7.53 17.86
CA ASN A 96 -13.48 6.68 18.12
C ASN A 96 -13.80 5.67 16.99
N HIS A 97 -12.95 5.59 15.96
CA HIS A 97 -13.12 4.70 14.81
C HIS A 97 -11.82 3.94 14.50
N ASP A 98 -11.89 3.01 13.56
CA ASP A 98 -10.69 2.33 13.12
C ASP A 98 -9.86 3.24 12.20
N SER A 99 -8.54 3.07 12.23
CA SER A 99 -7.63 3.84 11.38
C SER A 99 -6.44 3.04 10.87
N MET A 100 -5.94 3.42 9.69
CA MET A 100 -4.78 2.81 9.03
C MET A 100 -3.71 3.88 8.75
N GLY A 101 -2.65 3.89 9.56
CA GLY A 101 -1.48 4.73 9.31
C GLY A 101 -0.59 4.18 8.20
N LEU A 102 -0.07 5.05 7.35
CA LEU A 102 0.79 4.67 6.22
C LEU A 102 2.26 5.04 6.44
N ASN A 103 3.16 4.08 6.22
CA ASN A 103 4.61 4.27 6.13
C ASN A 103 5.20 5.07 7.32
N ARG A 104 5.47 6.37 7.12
CA ARG A 104 6.07 7.27 8.10
C ARG A 104 5.06 7.92 9.04
N TRP A 105 3.85 7.38 9.11
CA TRP A 105 2.85 7.78 10.10
C TRP A 105 3.37 7.88 11.55
N PRO A 106 4.33 7.04 12.02
CA PRO A 106 4.90 7.17 13.37
C PRO A 106 5.59 8.51 13.69
N ILE A 107 5.77 9.41 12.71
CA ILE A 107 6.17 10.80 12.97
C ILE A 107 5.04 11.59 13.66
N HIS A 108 3.78 11.20 13.46
CA HIS A 108 2.62 11.79 14.12
C HIS A 108 2.41 11.20 15.52
N ASP A 109 1.73 11.94 16.39
CA ASP A 109 1.49 11.53 17.79
C ASP A 109 0.26 10.61 17.94
N PHE A 110 -0.65 10.67 16.97
CA PHE A 110 -1.81 9.77 16.88
C PHE A 110 -1.41 8.34 16.48
N SER A 111 -1.81 7.36 17.28
CA SER A 111 -1.52 5.94 17.05
C SER A 111 -2.70 5.22 16.38
N PRO A 112 -2.54 4.62 15.19
CA PRO A 112 -3.64 4.03 14.45
C PRO A 112 -3.97 2.61 14.92
N THR A 113 -5.15 2.11 14.54
CA THR A 113 -5.52 0.69 14.74
C THR A 113 -4.58 -0.25 13.99
N TYR A 114 -4.20 0.12 12.76
CA TYR A 114 -3.25 -0.62 11.92
C TYR A 114 -2.14 0.31 11.43
N LEU A 115 -0.89 -0.16 11.43
CA LEU A 115 0.21 0.49 10.72
C LEU A 115 0.59 -0.36 9.51
N VAL A 116 0.42 0.21 8.32
CA VAL A 116 0.83 -0.41 7.05
C VAL A 116 2.10 0.27 6.57
N PHE A 117 3.20 -0.47 6.47
CA PHE A 117 4.49 0.11 6.09
C PHE A 117 5.33 -0.76 5.18
N GLU A 118 6.25 -0.11 4.47
CA GLU A 118 7.35 -0.75 3.73
C GLU A 118 8.70 -0.22 4.24
N ILE A 119 9.75 -1.03 4.12
CA ILE A 119 11.11 -0.56 4.40
C ILE A 119 11.65 0.21 3.18
N PRO A 120 12.28 1.40 3.38
CA PRO A 120 12.90 2.16 2.31
C PRO A 120 13.82 1.31 1.44
N SER A 121 13.87 1.56 0.13
CA SER A 121 14.69 0.77 -0.81
C SER A 121 16.20 0.83 -0.51
N LEU A 122 17.02 -0.09 -1.06
CA LEU A 122 18.49 -0.05 -0.89
C LEU A 122 19.10 1.27 -1.36
N ASN A 123 18.51 1.84 -2.41
CA ASN A 123 18.97 3.07 -3.03
C ASN A 123 18.76 4.30 -2.13
N ALA A 124 17.89 4.19 -1.11
CA ALA A 124 17.72 5.23 -0.11
C ALA A 124 18.91 5.29 0.89
N GLY A 125 19.78 4.29 0.89
CA GLY A 125 20.93 4.21 1.80
C GLY A 125 20.61 3.51 3.13
N GLN A 126 21.67 2.99 3.76
CA GLN A 126 21.55 2.24 5.03
C GLN A 126 21.06 3.14 6.18
N GLU A 127 21.49 4.41 6.20
CA GLU A 127 21.14 5.34 7.27
C GLU A 127 19.63 5.65 7.33
N ILE A 128 18.99 5.86 6.18
CA ILE A 128 17.53 6.12 6.13
C ILE A 128 16.73 4.95 6.70
N ARG A 129 17.23 3.72 6.54
CA ARG A 129 16.59 2.52 7.08
C ARG A 129 16.81 2.40 8.57
N LYS A 130 18.03 2.68 9.03
CA LYS A 130 18.36 2.75 10.46
C LYS A 130 17.47 3.76 11.18
N GLN A 131 17.36 4.97 10.65
CA GLN A 131 16.46 6.02 11.15
C GLN A 131 15.00 5.59 11.19
N TYR A 132 14.55 4.81 10.20
CA TYR A 132 13.18 4.31 10.19
C TYR A 132 12.93 3.30 11.31
N TRP A 133 13.90 2.41 11.60
CA TRP A 133 13.81 1.50 12.74
C TRP A 133 13.91 2.24 14.08
N GLU A 134 14.78 3.25 14.18
CA GLU A 134 14.89 4.10 15.37
C GLU A 134 13.58 4.83 15.67
N LEU A 135 12.94 5.42 14.65
CA LEU A 135 11.63 6.05 14.79
C LEU A 135 10.58 5.08 15.34
N LEU A 136 10.53 3.88 14.78
CA LEU A 136 9.61 2.85 15.23
C LEU A 136 9.89 2.44 16.68
N ASP A 137 11.16 2.24 17.05
CA ASP A 137 11.57 1.88 18.41
C ASP A 137 11.24 2.97 19.44
N MET A 138 11.41 4.25 19.08
CA MET A 138 10.98 5.38 19.91
C MET A 138 9.48 5.36 20.18
N LYS A 139 8.68 4.97 19.18
CA LYS A 139 7.21 4.89 19.26
C LYS A 139 6.70 3.54 19.77
N LYS A 140 7.57 2.68 20.30
CA LYS A 140 7.23 1.32 20.75
C LYS A 140 6.01 1.25 21.68
N ARG A 141 5.94 2.16 22.67
CA ARG A 141 4.84 2.18 23.65
C ARG A 141 3.53 2.56 23.01
N ASP A 142 3.56 3.57 22.14
CA ASP A 142 2.37 4.09 21.47
C ASP A 142 1.78 3.05 20.50
N TYR A 143 2.64 2.20 19.92
CA TYR A 143 2.27 1.16 18.96
C TYR A 143 2.10 -0.24 19.56
N GLU A 144 2.07 -0.39 20.89
CA GLU A 144 1.93 -1.69 21.55
C GLU A 144 0.63 -2.41 21.15
N GLU A 145 -0.46 -1.66 21.00
CA GLU A 145 -1.77 -2.20 20.62
C GLU A 145 -2.06 -2.12 19.11
N THR A 146 -1.23 -1.41 18.35
CA THR A 146 -1.38 -1.26 16.90
C THR A 146 -1.00 -2.55 16.18
N GLN A 147 -1.86 -3.00 15.27
CA GLN A 147 -1.52 -4.13 14.43
C GLN A 147 -0.60 -3.70 13.28
N LEU A 148 0.60 -4.25 13.28
CA LEU A 148 1.66 -3.92 12.34
C LEU A 148 1.57 -4.81 11.08
N ILE A 149 1.64 -4.21 9.90
CA ILE A 149 1.53 -4.90 8.61
C ILE A 149 2.69 -4.45 7.70
N LEU A 150 3.60 -5.37 7.42
CA LEU A 150 4.71 -5.17 6.49
C LEU A 150 4.28 -5.58 5.07
N LYS A 151 4.26 -4.61 4.16
CA LYS A 151 4.05 -4.84 2.71
C LYS A 151 5.37 -4.85 1.95
N ASP A 152 5.32 -5.19 0.66
CA ASP A 152 6.51 -5.32 -0.19
C ASP A 152 7.51 -6.33 0.40
N VAL A 153 7.00 -7.48 0.86
CA VAL A 153 7.79 -8.50 1.56
C VAL A 153 8.90 -9.09 0.69
N ASP A 154 8.71 -9.13 -0.63
CA ASP A 154 9.75 -9.50 -1.60
C ASP A 154 10.89 -8.48 -1.58
N ARG A 155 10.58 -7.18 -1.55
CA ARG A 155 11.57 -6.11 -1.42
C ARG A 155 12.31 -6.22 -0.10
N PHE A 156 11.58 -6.43 1.00
CA PHE A 156 12.22 -6.64 2.30
C PHE A 156 13.21 -7.81 2.24
N PHE A 157 12.77 -8.96 1.71
CA PHE A 157 13.57 -10.18 1.61
C PHE A 157 14.89 -9.97 0.85
N HIS A 158 14.88 -9.21 -0.24
CA HIS A 158 16.07 -8.98 -1.07
C HIS A 158 16.98 -7.87 -0.54
N THR A 159 16.45 -7.01 0.32
CA THR A 159 17.14 -5.76 0.66
C THR A 159 17.47 -5.62 2.12
N SER A 160 16.83 -6.35 3.03
CA SER A 160 16.96 -6.17 4.46
C SER A 160 17.28 -7.51 5.15
N SER A 161 17.82 -7.44 6.37
CA SER A 161 17.97 -8.62 7.22
C SER A 161 16.89 -8.64 8.29
N VAL A 162 16.51 -9.84 8.72
CA VAL A 162 15.67 -10.03 9.92
C VAL A 162 16.41 -9.52 11.16
N ASP A 163 17.74 -9.61 11.20
CA ASP A 163 18.57 -9.13 12.32
C ASP A 163 18.51 -7.60 12.51
N ALA A 164 18.04 -6.86 11.50
CA ALA A 164 17.87 -5.42 11.58
C ALA A 164 16.49 -5.02 12.13
N VAL A 165 15.57 -5.98 12.31
CA VAL A 165 14.23 -5.73 12.84
C VAL A 165 14.31 -5.76 14.36
N PRO A 166 13.80 -4.74 15.08
CA PRO A 166 13.85 -4.74 16.54
C PRO A 166 13.10 -5.95 17.13
N ASP A 167 13.61 -6.55 18.21
CA ASP A 167 13.08 -7.82 18.75
C ASP A 167 11.57 -7.78 19.04
N TRP A 168 11.07 -6.64 19.52
CA TRP A 168 9.66 -6.48 19.86
C TRP A 168 8.73 -6.47 18.63
N PHE A 169 9.26 -6.24 17.42
CA PHE A 169 8.52 -6.33 16.16
C PHE A 169 8.41 -7.76 15.62
N THR A 170 9.40 -8.59 15.92
CA THR A 170 9.61 -9.86 15.21
C THR A 170 8.41 -10.80 15.26
N THR A 171 7.60 -10.74 16.32
CA THR A 171 6.39 -11.58 16.46
C THR A 171 5.07 -10.82 16.23
N GLY A 172 5.06 -9.49 16.34
CA GLY A 172 3.86 -8.65 16.19
C GLY A 172 3.52 -8.26 14.75
N ILE A 173 4.48 -8.36 13.81
CA ILE A 173 4.26 -7.99 12.41
C ILE A 173 3.48 -9.08 11.66
N MET A 174 2.51 -8.65 10.85
CA MET A 174 1.93 -9.46 9.78
C MET A 174 2.59 -9.17 8.43
N LEU A 175 2.93 -10.22 7.70
CA LEU A 175 3.56 -10.18 6.39
C LEU A 175 2.51 -10.24 5.29
N SER A 176 2.41 -9.18 4.50
CA SER A 176 1.41 -9.03 3.44
C SER A 176 1.82 -9.75 2.15
N PRO A 177 0.93 -10.54 1.52
CA PRO A 177 1.16 -11.15 0.21
C PRO A 177 0.72 -10.20 -0.91
N ASP A 178 1.26 -8.98 -0.92
CA ASP A 178 0.82 -7.96 -1.87
C ASP A 178 1.33 -8.19 -3.29
N ILE A 179 0.40 -8.05 -4.24
CA ILE A 179 0.58 -8.21 -5.66
C ILE A 179 0.39 -6.83 -6.27
N GLU A 180 1.47 -6.28 -6.83
CA GLU A 180 1.35 -5.11 -7.71
C GLU A 180 0.54 -5.54 -8.93
N LEU A 181 -0.63 -4.93 -9.12
CA LEU A 181 -1.43 -5.09 -10.31
C LEU A 181 -0.63 -4.51 -11.47
N PRO A 182 -0.20 -5.35 -12.40
CA PRO A 182 0.86 -4.94 -13.31
C PRO A 182 0.28 -4.00 -14.37
N PRO A 183 1.13 -3.23 -15.05
CA PRO A 183 0.77 -2.49 -16.26
C PRO A 183 0.65 -3.44 -17.46
N LEU A 184 0.21 -4.70 -17.24
CA LEU A 184 0.15 -5.65 -18.33
C LEU A 184 -0.82 -5.12 -19.37
N PHE A 185 -0.40 -5.23 -20.63
CA PHE A 185 -1.07 -4.74 -21.83
C PHE A 185 -0.99 -3.23 -22.10
N GLY A 186 -0.38 -2.43 -21.24
CA GLY A 186 -0.35 -0.97 -21.37
C GLY A 186 -1.25 -0.33 -20.33
N ASP A 187 -0.79 0.79 -19.77
CA ASP A 187 -1.41 1.54 -18.68
C ASP A 187 -2.69 2.28 -19.14
N SER A 188 -3.63 1.56 -19.76
CA SER A 188 -4.93 2.11 -20.06
C SER A 188 -5.87 1.94 -18.87
N ARG A 189 -6.58 3.01 -18.59
CA ARG A 189 -7.63 3.08 -17.57
C ARG A 189 -8.67 1.96 -17.74
N GLU A 190 -9.12 1.72 -18.98
CA GLU A 190 -10.10 0.68 -19.32
C GLU A 190 -9.68 -0.73 -18.89
N ARG A 191 -8.39 -1.04 -19.04
CA ARG A 191 -7.87 -2.36 -18.67
C ARG A 191 -7.72 -2.50 -17.18
N PHE A 192 -7.27 -1.46 -16.49
CA PHE A 192 -7.26 -1.46 -15.03
C PHE A 192 -8.66 -1.73 -14.47
N ARG A 193 -9.69 -1.04 -14.98
CA ARG A 193 -11.10 -1.29 -14.64
C ARG A 193 -11.55 -2.73 -14.93
N THR A 194 -11.12 -3.30 -16.06
CA THR A 194 -11.40 -4.71 -16.39
C THR A 194 -10.77 -5.68 -15.39
N VAL A 195 -9.55 -5.40 -14.92
CA VAL A 195 -8.90 -6.17 -13.87
C VAL A 195 -9.65 -6.05 -12.55
N LEU A 196 -10.08 -4.85 -12.15
CA LEU A 196 -10.88 -4.65 -10.92
C LEU A 196 -12.15 -5.49 -10.93
N ARG A 197 -12.94 -5.41 -12.01
CA ARG A 197 -14.13 -6.27 -12.19
C ARG A 197 -13.80 -7.75 -12.15
N TYR A 198 -12.67 -8.17 -12.75
CA TYR A 198 -12.24 -9.56 -12.67
C TYR A 198 -11.94 -9.98 -11.23
N LEU A 199 -11.24 -9.15 -10.45
CA LEU A 199 -10.90 -9.47 -9.07
C LEU A 199 -12.16 -9.64 -8.20
N ASP A 200 -13.11 -8.71 -8.36
CA ASP A 200 -14.39 -8.72 -7.67
C ASP A 200 -15.21 -9.97 -8.00
N ASN A 201 -15.43 -10.24 -9.29
CA ASN A 201 -16.17 -11.42 -9.78
C ASN A 201 -15.54 -12.77 -9.41
N GLN A 202 -14.27 -12.79 -9.01
CA GLN A 202 -13.56 -14.00 -8.61
C GLN A 202 -13.42 -14.12 -7.09
N ASN A 203 -14.09 -13.27 -6.31
CA ASN A 203 -14.08 -13.31 -4.85
C ASN A 203 -12.67 -13.17 -4.25
N TYR A 204 -11.75 -12.50 -4.96
CA TYR A 204 -10.42 -12.23 -4.42
C TYR A 204 -10.45 -11.26 -3.22
N LEU A 205 -11.58 -10.58 -3.02
CA LEU A 205 -11.77 -9.57 -1.99
C LEU A 205 -12.63 -10.07 -0.83
N THR A 206 -13.16 -11.29 -0.94
CA THR A 206 -13.94 -11.98 0.09
C THR A 206 -13.14 -13.21 0.53
N GLN A 207 -12.11 -12.96 1.33
CA GLN A 207 -11.24 -14.01 1.88
C GLN A 207 -11.57 -14.25 3.34
N ASP A 208 -11.62 -15.49 3.79
CA ASP A 208 -11.76 -15.83 5.21
C ASP A 208 -10.47 -16.45 5.77
N GLY A 209 -10.16 -16.14 7.03
CA GLY A 209 -8.93 -16.57 7.67
C GLY A 209 -7.69 -15.94 7.04
N ARG A 210 -6.75 -16.77 6.53
CA ARG A 210 -5.49 -16.27 5.96
C ARG A 210 -5.73 -15.52 4.65
N ILE A 211 -5.22 -14.29 4.58
CA ILE A 211 -5.19 -13.53 3.33
C ILE A 211 -4.00 -14.05 2.52
N ASN A 212 -4.27 -14.65 1.35
CA ASN A 212 -3.23 -15.27 0.51
C ASN A 212 -2.80 -14.37 -0.65
N GLN A 213 -3.58 -13.34 -0.93
CA GLN A 213 -3.36 -12.36 -1.99
C GLN A 213 -3.97 -11.04 -1.54
N LEU A 214 -3.23 -9.96 -1.72
CA LEU A 214 -3.78 -8.62 -1.59
C LEU A 214 -3.23 -7.78 -2.75
N PHE A 215 -3.99 -6.80 -3.21
CA PHE A 215 -3.64 -6.09 -4.43
C PHE A 215 -3.24 -4.65 -4.12
N LYS A 216 -2.42 -4.09 -5.00
CA LYS A 216 -2.11 -2.67 -5.00
C LYS A 216 -1.84 -2.21 -6.42
N LYS A 217 -2.05 -0.93 -6.67
CA LYS A 217 -1.61 -0.24 -7.89
C LYS A 217 -1.07 1.12 -7.48
N ARG A 218 0.24 1.32 -7.62
CA ARG A 218 0.87 2.64 -7.42
C ARG A 218 0.74 3.21 -6.00
N GLY A 219 1.29 2.49 -5.02
CA GLY A 219 1.55 3.01 -3.67
C GLY A 219 0.57 2.55 -2.61
N SER A 220 0.84 2.96 -1.37
CA SER A 220 0.20 2.44 -0.15
C SER A 220 -1.30 2.75 -0.05
N VAL A 221 -1.77 3.87 -0.61
CA VAL A 221 -3.20 4.25 -0.56
C VAL A 221 -4.06 3.20 -1.29
N SER A 222 -3.66 2.81 -2.51
CA SER A 222 -4.40 1.78 -3.26
C SER A 222 -4.43 0.45 -2.50
N TYR A 223 -3.32 0.08 -1.86
CA TYR A 223 -3.22 -1.14 -1.05
C TYR A 223 -4.22 -1.11 0.11
N THR A 224 -4.31 0.01 0.84
CA THR A 224 -5.24 0.12 1.97
C THR A 224 -6.69 0.16 1.55
N LEU A 225 -7.03 0.64 0.33
CA LEU A 225 -8.39 0.49 -0.21
C LEU A 225 -8.75 -0.98 -0.40
N PHE A 226 -7.86 -1.79 -0.98
CA PHE A 226 -8.07 -3.23 -1.09
C PHE A 226 -8.12 -3.92 0.28
N LEU A 227 -7.24 -3.53 1.21
CA LEU A 227 -7.24 -4.10 2.57
C LEU A 227 -8.55 -3.78 3.29
N ALA A 228 -9.00 -2.52 3.26
CA ALA A 228 -10.26 -2.11 3.88
C ALA A 228 -11.46 -2.87 3.31
N THR A 229 -11.46 -3.10 1.98
CA THR A 229 -12.46 -3.94 1.32
C THR A 229 -12.44 -5.37 1.85
N VAL A 230 -11.26 -6.00 1.93
CA VAL A 230 -11.09 -7.37 2.46
C VAL A 230 -11.50 -7.47 3.93
N LEU A 231 -11.26 -6.43 4.73
CA LEU A 231 -11.68 -6.37 6.13
C LEU A 231 -13.19 -6.11 6.30
N GLY A 232 -13.89 -5.74 5.22
CA GLY A 232 -15.33 -5.50 5.22
C GLY A 232 -15.70 -4.22 5.96
N TYR A 233 -15.00 -3.13 5.68
CA TYR A 233 -15.45 -1.79 6.08
C TYR A 233 -16.54 -1.29 5.14
N ASP A 234 -17.55 -0.63 5.71
CA ASP A 234 -18.66 -0.04 4.95
C ASP A 234 -18.31 1.38 4.49
N ARG A 235 -17.42 2.05 5.23
CA ARG A 235 -16.99 3.41 4.95
C ARG A 235 -15.48 3.57 5.06
N ILE A 236 -14.91 4.26 4.09
CA ILE A 236 -13.48 4.60 4.02
C ILE A 236 -13.34 6.11 3.92
N VAL A 237 -12.55 6.72 4.80
CA VAL A 237 -12.25 8.16 4.78
C VAL A 237 -10.75 8.36 4.56
N LEU A 238 -10.38 9.09 3.52
CA LEU A 238 -8.98 9.40 3.19
C LEU A 238 -8.56 10.71 3.86
N CYS A 239 -7.59 10.64 4.77
CA CYS A 239 -7.03 11.77 5.50
C CYS A 239 -5.58 12.02 5.05
N GLY A 240 -5.20 13.25 4.73
CA GLY A 240 -3.84 13.54 4.24
C GLY A 240 -3.51 12.86 2.91
N VAL A 241 -4.51 12.63 2.06
CA VAL A 241 -4.36 12.16 0.67
C VAL A 241 -4.70 13.32 -0.27
N ASP A 242 -3.85 14.34 -0.23
CA ASP A 242 -4.16 15.66 -0.80
C ASP A 242 -4.02 15.68 -2.31
N MET A 243 -2.89 15.15 -2.82
CA MET A 243 -2.53 15.08 -4.24
C MET A 243 -2.50 16.41 -5.02
N VAL A 244 -2.68 17.55 -4.34
CA VAL A 244 -2.52 18.89 -4.90
C VAL A 244 -1.08 19.36 -4.92
N ASP A 245 -0.30 18.96 -3.91
CA ASP A 245 1.11 19.32 -3.79
C ASP A 245 1.94 18.15 -3.23
N SER A 246 3.13 18.50 -2.78
CA SER A 246 4.17 17.59 -2.41
C SER A 246 4.54 17.58 -0.94
N LYS A 247 3.86 18.43 -0.16
CA LYS A 247 4.17 18.70 1.24
C LYS A 247 3.65 17.59 2.12
N TYR A 248 4.51 17.16 3.04
CA TYR A 248 4.14 16.25 4.09
C TYR A 248 3.75 17.01 5.37
N PHE A 249 2.94 16.41 6.23
CA PHE A 249 2.52 17.06 7.49
C PHE A 249 3.70 17.43 8.40
N TRP A 250 4.77 16.65 8.36
CA TRP A 250 5.98 16.93 9.14
C TRP A 250 6.85 18.05 8.58
N ASP A 251 6.60 18.54 7.36
CA ASP A 251 7.40 19.64 6.80
C ASP A 251 7.13 20.95 7.55
N GLU A 252 5.89 21.22 7.96
CA GLU A 252 5.52 22.39 8.77
C GLU A 252 5.99 22.28 10.23
N ARG A 253 6.06 21.05 10.76
CA ARG A 253 6.50 20.75 12.14
C ARG A 253 8.00 20.45 12.27
N ARG A 254 8.77 20.56 11.19
CA ARG A 254 10.18 20.12 11.13
C ARG A 254 11.07 20.68 12.25
N GLY A 255 10.94 21.97 12.57
CA GLY A 255 11.71 22.60 13.63
C GLY A 255 11.48 21.92 14.99
N GLN A 256 10.21 21.76 15.37
CA GLN A 256 9.80 21.07 16.60
C GLN A 256 10.27 19.61 16.60
N LEU A 257 10.04 18.87 15.52
CA LEU A 257 10.41 17.45 15.44
C LEU A 257 11.92 17.23 15.56
N ASN A 258 12.74 18.16 15.04
CA ASN A 258 14.19 18.13 15.22
C ASN A 258 14.60 18.42 16.67
N GLU A 259 13.90 19.29 17.40
CA GLU A 259 14.15 19.56 18.82
C GLU A 259 13.77 18.36 19.70
N GLU A 260 12.81 17.56 19.25
CA GLU A 260 12.37 16.32 19.90
C GLU A 260 13.18 15.09 19.48
N ASP A 261 14.25 15.27 18.68
CA ASP A 261 15.10 14.20 18.13
C ASP A 261 14.31 13.13 17.32
N ILE A 262 13.17 13.51 16.72
CA ILE A 262 12.35 12.60 15.91
C ILE A 262 13.00 12.41 14.52
N PRO A 263 13.32 11.16 14.10
CA PRO A 263 13.94 10.92 12.80
C PRO A 263 12.99 11.24 11.63
N ILE A 264 13.27 12.33 10.91
CA ILE A 264 12.49 12.75 9.73
C ILE A 264 13.36 12.84 8.46
N PRO A 265 12.80 12.58 7.26
CA PRO A 265 13.57 12.66 6.01
C PRO A 265 14.07 14.08 5.73
N GLU A 266 15.26 14.21 5.15
CA GLU A 266 15.78 15.51 4.69
C GLU A 266 14.94 16.08 3.53
N PRO A 267 14.66 17.41 3.50
CA PRO A 267 13.77 18.03 2.51
C PRO A 267 14.19 17.85 1.04
N ASN A 268 15.48 17.63 0.78
CA ASN A 268 16.07 17.80 -0.54
C ASN A 268 16.64 16.54 -1.20
N MET A 269 16.49 15.35 -0.62
CA MET A 269 17.06 14.16 -1.26
C MET A 269 16.27 13.69 -2.51
N GLU A 270 15.03 14.16 -2.73
CA GLU A 270 14.18 13.55 -3.76
C GLU A 270 13.10 14.42 -4.43
N ARG A 271 12.88 15.69 -4.07
CA ARG A 271 11.62 16.37 -4.44
C ARG A 271 11.60 17.90 -4.38
N ASN A 272 10.75 18.50 -5.23
CA ASN A 272 10.28 19.88 -5.13
C ASN A 272 8.92 19.91 -4.39
N PRO A 273 8.76 20.62 -3.27
CA PRO A 273 7.51 20.71 -2.49
C PRO A 273 6.31 21.32 -3.23
N GLU A 274 6.57 22.08 -4.30
CA GLU A 274 5.53 22.72 -5.11
C GLU A 274 5.07 21.89 -6.30
N GLU A 275 5.73 20.77 -6.59
CA GLU A 275 5.39 19.88 -7.70
C GLU A 275 4.36 18.80 -7.31
N VAL A 276 3.67 18.27 -8.32
CA VAL A 276 2.75 17.14 -8.16
C VAL A 276 3.47 15.91 -7.59
N HIS A 277 2.82 15.15 -6.69
CA HIS A 277 3.41 13.95 -6.11
C HIS A 277 3.80 12.90 -7.15
N LYS A 278 4.95 12.23 -6.95
CA LYS A 278 5.51 11.21 -7.87
C LYS A 278 4.51 10.11 -8.22
N THR A 279 3.60 9.79 -7.30
CA THR A 279 2.52 8.80 -7.49
C THR A 279 1.36 9.34 -8.33
N ASN A 280 1.21 10.67 -8.45
CA ASN A 280 0.22 11.32 -9.31
C ASN A 280 0.81 11.81 -10.65
N ASP A 281 2.14 11.79 -10.81
CA ASP A 281 2.83 12.10 -12.05
C ASP A 281 2.56 11.01 -13.13
N ALA A 282 1.76 11.33 -14.15
CA ALA A 282 1.43 10.42 -15.24
C ALA A 282 2.65 9.97 -16.07
N SER A 283 3.69 10.81 -16.15
CA SER A 283 4.88 10.54 -16.98
C SER A 283 5.71 9.36 -16.49
N ARG A 284 5.54 8.96 -15.22
CA ARG A 284 6.33 7.89 -14.60
C ARG A 284 5.74 6.48 -14.75
N GLN A 285 4.42 6.31 -14.68
CA GLN A 285 3.77 4.97 -14.70
C GLN A 285 2.34 4.98 -15.27
N GLY A 286 2.05 5.84 -16.25
CA GLY A 286 0.90 5.75 -17.16
C GLY A 286 -0.48 6.15 -16.60
N ILE A 287 -0.85 5.78 -15.36
CA ILE A 287 -2.12 6.18 -14.72
C ILE A 287 -1.83 6.93 -13.40
N PRO A 288 -2.25 8.20 -13.25
CA PRO A 288 -2.18 8.93 -11.99
C PRO A 288 -2.88 8.20 -10.83
N LEU A 289 -2.35 8.29 -9.61
CA LEU A 289 -2.98 7.71 -8.41
C LEU A 289 -4.42 8.20 -8.22
N GLU A 290 -4.70 9.47 -8.55
CA GLU A 290 -6.06 10.01 -8.51
C GLU A 290 -7.04 9.19 -9.36
N GLN A 291 -6.66 8.86 -10.60
CA GLN A 291 -7.48 8.04 -11.50
C GLN A 291 -7.60 6.59 -11.01
N ILE A 292 -6.55 6.06 -10.38
CA ILE A 292 -6.58 4.73 -9.76
C ILE A 292 -7.60 4.68 -8.62
N ILE A 293 -7.62 5.70 -7.75
CA ILE A 293 -8.58 5.79 -6.64
C ILE A 293 -10.01 5.89 -7.19
N TYR A 294 -10.24 6.72 -8.21
CA TYR A 294 -11.55 6.79 -8.85
C TYR A 294 -11.97 5.46 -9.42
N ASP A 295 -11.11 4.77 -10.18
CA ASP A 295 -11.46 3.50 -10.78
C ASP A 295 -11.74 2.41 -9.74
N ILE A 296 -10.97 2.37 -8.64
CA ILE A 296 -11.26 1.48 -7.50
C ILE A 296 -12.65 1.82 -6.93
N ASP A 297 -12.96 3.10 -6.74
CA ASP A 297 -14.26 3.51 -6.21
C ASP A 297 -15.43 3.10 -7.13
N GLU A 298 -15.38 3.41 -8.43
CA GLU A 298 -16.51 3.14 -9.33
C GLU A 298 -16.66 1.67 -9.73
N GLU A 299 -15.56 0.91 -9.82
CA GLU A 299 -15.61 -0.49 -10.26
C GLU A 299 -15.61 -1.50 -9.12
N LEU A 300 -15.26 -1.07 -7.90
CA LEU A 300 -15.15 -1.97 -6.76
C LEU A 300 -15.91 -1.51 -5.52
N LEU A 301 -15.63 -0.31 -5.00
CA LEU A 301 -16.20 0.11 -3.71
C LEU A 301 -17.71 0.34 -3.80
N ARG A 302 -18.15 1.24 -4.70
CA ARG A 302 -19.57 1.57 -4.88
C ARG A 302 -20.44 0.36 -5.26
N PRO A 303 -20.03 -0.51 -6.20
CA PRO A 303 -20.79 -1.72 -6.51
C PRO A 303 -20.97 -2.67 -5.31
N ASN A 304 -20.01 -2.68 -4.39
CA ASN A 304 -20.06 -3.47 -3.15
C ASN A 304 -20.69 -2.70 -1.96
N GLY A 305 -21.27 -1.52 -2.19
CA GLY A 305 -21.92 -0.72 -1.16
C GLY A 305 -20.97 -0.05 -0.18
N ILE A 306 -19.68 0.08 -0.52
CA ILE A 306 -18.66 0.74 0.30
C ILE A 306 -18.59 2.20 -0.08
N GLU A 307 -18.71 3.09 0.91
CA GLU A 307 -18.65 4.53 0.72
C GLU A 307 -17.22 5.05 0.86
N LEU A 308 -16.78 5.89 -0.09
CA LEU A 308 -15.46 6.53 -0.04
C LEU A 308 -15.60 8.05 0.17
N TYR A 309 -14.83 8.60 1.10
CA TYR A 309 -14.80 10.02 1.41
C TYR A 309 -13.38 10.58 1.46
N THR A 310 -13.28 11.90 1.36
CA THR A 310 -12.11 12.70 1.73
C THR A 310 -12.39 13.38 3.06
N GLU A 311 -11.39 13.44 3.94
CA GLU A 311 -11.48 14.24 5.17
C GLU A 311 -11.51 15.73 4.85
N THR A 312 -10.78 16.19 3.82
CA THR A 312 -10.70 17.61 3.48
C THR A 312 -11.26 17.93 2.09
N LYS A 313 -11.96 19.07 1.97
CA LYS A 313 -12.40 19.64 0.67
C LYS A 313 -11.23 20.14 -0.20
N ARG A 314 -10.01 20.21 0.36
CA ARG A 314 -8.80 20.65 -0.36
C ARG A 314 -8.15 19.55 -1.19
N SER A 315 -8.50 18.28 -0.97
CA SER A 315 -7.94 17.17 -1.73
C SER A 315 -8.32 17.30 -3.21
N ALA A 316 -7.39 16.95 -4.11
CA ALA A 316 -7.66 16.87 -5.55
C ALA A 316 -8.76 15.84 -5.89
N LEU A 317 -9.08 14.92 -4.96
CA LEU A 317 -10.18 13.98 -5.11
C LEU A 317 -11.56 14.63 -4.96
N HIS A 318 -11.65 15.76 -4.24
CA HIS A 318 -12.88 16.51 -4.07
C HIS A 318 -13.16 17.39 -5.30
N PRO A 319 -14.41 17.51 -5.81
CA PRO A 319 -15.67 17.01 -5.25
C PRO A 319 -16.10 15.61 -5.74
N LYS A 320 -15.29 14.94 -6.57
CA LYS A 320 -15.68 13.64 -7.13
C LYS A 320 -15.79 12.56 -6.05
N VAL A 321 -14.87 12.58 -5.09
CA VAL A 321 -15.02 11.89 -3.81
C VAL A 321 -15.62 12.90 -2.82
N PRO A 322 -16.76 12.59 -2.19
CA PRO A 322 -17.42 13.51 -1.26
C PRO A 322 -16.55 13.80 -0.03
N HIS A 323 -16.84 14.92 0.61
CA HIS A 323 -16.26 15.26 1.91
C HIS A 323 -16.97 14.49 3.02
N PHE A 324 -16.21 13.98 4.00
CA PHE A 324 -16.77 13.35 5.18
C PHE A 324 -17.25 14.43 6.15
N GLU A 325 -18.54 14.49 6.44
CA GLU A 325 -19.08 15.43 7.43
C GLU A 325 -19.07 14.77 8.81
N VAL A 326 -18.37 15.39 9.75
CA VAL A 326 -18.44 15.02 11.17
C VAL A 326 -19.88 15.16 11.64
N GLN A 327 -20.44 14.08 12.19
CA GLN A 327 -21.81 13.99 12.68
C GLN A 327 -21.90 14.26 14.18
#